data_AF-A0A348NX20-F1
#
_entry.id   AF-A0A348NX20-F1
#
_cell.length_a   1.000
_cell.length_b   1.000
_cell.length_c   1.000
_cell.angle_alpha   90.00
_cell.angle_beta   90.00
_cell.angle_gamma   90.00
#
_symmetry.space_group_name_H-M   'P 1'
#
loop_
_entity.id
_entity.type
_entity.pdbx_description
1 polymer ?
#
loop_
_entity_poly.entity_id
_entity_poly.type
_entity_poly.pdbx_seq_one_letter_code
_entity_poly.pdbx_strand_id
1 'polypeptide(L)'
;KEVGFIDIGGEENPENLISFPKSFDFDDAGNLYILDYEKRKIHKFNNKFERVSIFGGKGQGPGEFVEASSVIVKGDTLIVPDSRSWKINKLDLDGKFISDKKYTDYQKTPFDIIKYGTGYVSKFFGMSSDETGQRFSLEFVSYFDSNLNYVKDVYNFKELYVENQVEDPSADGSVHTANDKNLYLSINSKTDYKIDVYDLNGVKKRIIRKNFARIKNSEKAIKEQEVYSAKYGLKFRTEFLNSIYRLHTDKYGRLWVSSSNKEEEKGSYYDIFLDDIYLKRMYLDIDKEYGPIYIGEKIICMNWKDNSLKIYEY
;
A
#
# COMPACT_ATOMS: atom_id res chain seq x y z
N LYS A 1 1.21 -22.51 4.12
CA LYS A 1 1.39 -23.51 3.04
C LYS A 1 1.32 -22.81 1.68
N GLU A 2 2.24 -23.07 0.73
CA GLU A 2 2.12 -22.54 -0.65
C GLU A 2 0.93 -23.23 -1.35
N VAL A 3 0.07 -22.46 -1.98
CA VAL A 3 -1.16 -22.93 -2.64
C VAL A 3 -1.30 -22.46 -4.08
N GLY A 4 -0.45 -21.54 -4.53
CA GLY A 4 -0.53 -20.99 -5.88
C GLY A 4 0.75 -20.29 -6.31
N PHE A 5 0.93 -20.25 -7.62
CA PHE A 5 1.99 -19.52 -8.30
C PHE A 5 1.40 -18.87 -9.56
N ILE A 6 1.73 -17.61 -9.80
CA ILE A 6 1.35 -16.88 -11.03
C ILE A 6 2.61 -16.26 -11.60
N ASP A 7 2.98 -16.66 -12.81
CA ASP A 7 3.98 -15.93 -13.61
C ASP A 7 3.28 -14.75 -14.29
N ILE A 8 3.69 -13.53 -13.95
CA ILE A 8 3.16 -12.29 -14.53
C ILE A 8 4.17 -11.61 -15.46
N GLY A 9 5.42 -12.09 -15.50
CA GLY A 9 6.53 -11.55 -16.28
C GLY A 9 6.82 -12.31 -17.56
N GLY A 10 6.64 -13.64 -17.54
CA GLY A 10 6.85 -14.54 -18.67
C GLY A 10 5.68 -14.63 -19.65
N GLU A 11 4.71 -13.73 -19.56
CA GLU A 11 3.50 -13.77 -20.39
C GLU A 11 3.81 -13.34 -21.84
N GLU A 12 3.62 -14.26 -22.79
CA GLU A 12 3.90 -14.03 -24.21
C GLU A 12 2.90 -13.06 -24.86
N ASN A 13 1.65 -13.02 -24.37
CA ASN A 13 0.65 -12.11 -24.90
C ASN A 13 0.76 -10.74 -24.21
N PRO A 14 1.11 -9.65 -24.93
CA PRO A 14 1.26 -8.32 -24.35
C PRO A 14 -0.01 -7.80 -23.66
N GLU A 15 -1.19 -8.24 -24.09
CA GLU A 15 -2.47 -7.87 -23.46
C GLU A 15 -2.64 -8.49 -22.08
N ASN A 16 -2.01 -9.64 -21.84
CA ASN A 16 -2.05 -10.35 -20.58
C ASN A 16 -0.96 -9.90 -19.60
N LEU A 17 0.15 -9.34 -20.08
CA LEU A 17 1.26 -8.92 -19.22
C LEU A 17 0.77 -7.92 -18.14
N ILE A 18 1.16 -8.14 -16.88
CA ILE A 18 0.85 -7.22 -15.78
C ILE A 18 2.08 -6.35 -15.56
N SER A 19 1.98 -5.06 -15.88
CA SER A 19 3.13 -4.15 -15.88
C SER A 19 3.48 -3.62 -14.49
N PHE A 20 2.47 -3.28 -13.69
CA PHE A 20 2.70 -2.87 -12.31
C PHE A 20 1.56 -3.35 -11.39
N PRO A 21 1.67 -4.57 -10.83
CA PRO A 21 0.66 -5.15 -9.93
C PRO A 21 0.65 -4.40 -8.59
N LYS A 22 -0.21 -3.39 -8.46
CA LYS A 22 -0.20 -2.47 -7.32
C LYS A 22 -1.09 -2.92 -6.16
N SER A 23 -2.25 -3.50 -6.47
CA SER A 23 -3.28 -3.85 -5.49
C SER A 23 -3.85 -5.22 -5.77
N PHE A 24 -4.20 -5.94 -4.71
CA PHE A 24 -4.70 -7.31 -4.74
C PHE A 24 -5.87 -7.44 -3.75
N ASP A 25 -6.92 -8.16 -4.13
CA ASP A 25 -7.94 -8.62 -3.17
C ASP A 25 -8.58 -9.93 -3.65
N PHE A 26 -9.24 -10.65 -2.74
CA PHE A 26 -9.93 -11.89 -3.02
C PHE A 26 -11.45 -11.75 -2.81
N ASP A 27 -12.23 -12.44 -3.62
CA ASP A 27 -13.65 -12.66 -3.33
C ASP A 27 -13.88 -13.89 -2.44
N ASP A 28 -15.12 -14.09 -1.99
CA ASP A 28 -15.50 -15.19 -1.11
C ASP A 28 -15.38 -16.57 -1.79
N ALA A 29 -15.33 -16.62 -3.13
CA ALA A 29 -15.07 -17.83 -3.90
C ALA A 29 -13.56 -18.14 -4.05
N GLY A 30 -12.69 -17.23 -3.58
CA GLY A 30 -11.25 -17.33 -3.66
C GLY A 30 -10.66 -16.87 -5.00
N ASN A 31 -11.42 -16.18 -5.84
CA ASN A 31 -10.89 -15.55 -7.04
C ASN A 31 -10.04 -14.35 -6.66
N LEU A 32 -8.90 -14.19 -7.32
CA LEU A 32 -7.94 -13.11 -7.10
C LEU A 32 -8.14 -12.00 -8.12
N TYR A 33 -8.21 -10.76 -7.64
CA TYR A 33 -8.26 -9.56 -8.46
C TYR A 33 -6.94 -8.80 -8.31
N ILE A 34 -6.26 -8.53 -9.41
CA ILE A 34 -5.00 -7.78 -9.44
C ILE A 34 -5.20 -6.51 -10.26
N LEU A 35 -4.94 -5.36 -9.65
CA LEU A 35 -4.91 -4.09 -10.37
C LEU A 35 -3.52 -3.86 -10.97
N ASP A 36 -3.45 -3.86 -12.30
CA ASP A 36 -2.33 -3.29 -13.04
C ASP A 36 -2.47 -1.76 -13.07
N TYR A 37 -1.67 -1.09 -12.25
CA TYR A 37 -1.69 0.36 -12.14
C TYR A 37 -1.21 1.05 -13.42
N GLU A 38 -0.26 0.46 -14.15
CA GLU A 38 0.26 1.05 -15.38
C GLU A 38 -0.69 0.88 -16.57
N LYS A 39 -1.38 -0.26 -16.66
CA LYS A 39 -2.38 -0.46 -17.72
C LYS A 39 -3.78 0.02 -17.35
N ARG A 40 -4.02 0.34 -16.07
CA ARG A 40 -5.34 0.63 -15.50
C ARG A 40 -6.31 -0.51 -15.77
N LYS A 41 -5.81 -1.75 -15.74
CA LYS A 41 -6.58 -2.97 -15.99
C LYS A 41 -6.68 -3.79 -14.72
N ILE A 42 -7.79 -4.47 -14.54
CA ILE A 42 -7.98 -5.44 -13.46
C ILE A 42 -7.95 -6.83 -14.08
N HIS A 43 -7.10 -7.68 -13.52
CA HIS A 43 -6.91 -9.06 -13.93
C HIS A 43 -7.60 -9.97 -12.90
N LYS A 44 -8.56 -10.77 -13.35
CA LYS A 44 -9.26 -11.76 -12.53
C LYS A 44 -8.62 -13.12 -12.75
N PHE A 45 -8.25 -13.78 -11.67
CA PHE A 45 -7.79 -15.16 -11.64
C PHE A 45 -8.78 -15.99 -10.80
N ASN A 46 -9.03 -17.23 -11.19
CA ASN A 46 -9.89 -18.11 -10.41
C ASN A 46 -9.20 -18.58 -9.11
N ASN A 47 -9.90 -19.37 -8.30
CA ASN A 47 -9.36 -19.97 -7.08
C ASN A 47 -8.23 -21.01 -7.28
N LYS A 48 -7.93 -21.37 -8.53
CA LYS A 48 -6.76 -22.16 -8.94
C LYS A 48 -5.63 -21.29 -9.50
N PHE A 49 -5.78 -19.96 -9.43
CA PHE A 49 -4.85 -18.96 -9.93
C PHE A 49 -4.65 -18.99 -11.45
N GLU A 50 -5.66 -19.46 -12.18
CA GLU A 50 -5.70 -19.40 -13.65
C GLU A 50 -6.43 -18.12 -14.07
N ARG A 51 -5.90 -17.41 -15.07
CA ARG A 51 -6.51 -16.17 -15.55
C ARG A 51 -7.88 -16.43 -16.18
N VAL A 52 -8.88 -15.68 -15.74
CA VAL A 52 -10.27 -15.79 -16.21
C VAL A 52 -10.63 -14.65 -17.15
N SER A 53 -10.35 -13.42 -16.74
CA SER A 53 -10.71 -12.23 -17.51
C SER A 53 -9.81 -11.05 -17.18
N ILE A 54 -9.85 -10.06 -18.08
CA ILE A 54 -9.19 -8.77 -17.92
C ILE A 54 -10.22 -7.71 -18.32
N PHE A 55 -10.37 -6.69 -17.49
CA PHE A 55 -11.34 -5.62 -17.73
C PHE A 55 -10.85 -4.28 -17.21
N GLY A 56 -11.60 -3.23 -17.52
CA GLY A 56 -11.20 -1.85 -17.34
C GLY A 56 -10.26 -1.38 -18.45
N GLY A 57 -9.39 -0.42 -18.12
CA GLY A 57 -8.49 0.22 -19.05
C GLY A 57 -8.46 1.73 -18.87
N LYS A 58 -7.56 2.38 -19.59
CA LYS A 58 -7.44 3.85 -19.61
C LYS A 58 -8.66 4.46 -20.26
N GLY A 59 -9.31 5.40 -19.57
CA GLY A 59 -10.43 6.15 -20.13
C GLY A 59 -11.28 6.82 -19.06
N GLN A 60 -12.44 7.32 -19.48
CA GLN A 60 -13.39 8.03 -18.61
C GLN A 60 -14.79 7.45 -18.68
N GLY A 61 -15.02 6.45 -19.55
CA GLY A 61 -16.29 5.77 -19.71
C GLY A 61 -16.63 4.82 -18.56
N PRO A 62 -17.82 4.21 -18.59
CA PRO A 62 -18.24 3.21 -17.62
C PRO A 62 -17.26 2.03 -17.55
N GLY A 63 -16.67 1.79 -16.38
CA GLY A 63 -15.69 0.72 -16.17
C GLY A 63 -14.25 1.07 -16.55
N GLU A 64 -14.02 2.25 -17.15
CA GLU A 64 -12.67 2.76 -17.45
C GLU A 64 -12.16 3.68 -16.33
N PHE A 65 -10.84 3.82 -16.26
CA PHE A 65 -10.17 4.59 -15.22
C PHE A 65 -9.14 5.55 -15.79
N VAL A 66 -9.05 6.73 -15.18
CA VAL A 66 -7.95 7.66 -15.45
C VAL A 66 -6.73 7.25 -14.62
N GLU A 67 -6.93 7.04 -13.32
CA GLU A 67 -5.90 6.62 -12.37
C GLU A 67 -6.52 5.72 -11.28
N ALA A 68 -6.79 4.46 -11.63
CA ALA A 68 -7.17 3.46 -10.65
C ALA A 68 -6.02 3.25 -9.66
N SER A 69 -6.26 3.49 -8.38
CA SER A 69 -5.22 3.50 -7.34
C SER A 69 -5.19 2.22 -6.51
N SER A 70 -6.34 1.61 -6.25
CA SER A 70 -6.47 0.32 -5.56
C SER A 70 -7.70 -0.45 -6.05
N VAL A 71 -7.79 -1.74 -5.69
CA VAL A 71 -8.99 -2.57 -5.88
C VAL A 71 -9.28 -3.30 -4.58
N ILE A 72 -10.53 -3.24 -4.11
CA ILE A 72 -11.02 -4.05 -3.00
C ILE A 72 -12.32 -4.74 -3.37
N VAL A 73 -12.53 -5.94 -2.84
CA VAL A 73 -13.76 -6.72 -2.95
C VAL A 73 -14.62 -6.48 -1.71
N LYS A 74 -15.90 -6.16 -1.91
CA LYS A 74 -16.91 -6.02 -0.86
C LYS A 74 -18.16 -6.79 -1.26
N GLY A 75 -18.30 -8.02 -0.75
CA GLY A 75 -19.32 -8.95 -1.24
C GLY A 75 -19.17 -9.13 -2.74
N ASP A 76 -20.27 -9.00 -3.50
CA ASP A 76 -20.28 -9.17 -4.95
C ASP A 76 -19.87 -7.91 -5.74
N THR A 77 -19.12 -6.98 -5.13
CA THR A 77 -18.77 -5.69 -5.74
C THR A 77 -17.27 -5.40 -5.60
N LEU A 78 -16.65 -5.04 -6.71
CA LEU A 78 -15.33 -4.41 -6.75
C LEU A 78 -15.47 -2.90 -6.54
N ILE A 79 -14.69 -2.36 -5.61
CA ILE A 79 -14.58 -0.93 -5.35
C ILE A 79 -13.20 -0.49 -5.84
N VAL A 80 -13.19 0.45 -6.78
CA VAL A 80 -11.98 0.91 -7.47
C VAL A 80 -11.88 2.43 -7.39
N PRO A 81 -11.07 2.97 -6.47
CA PRO A 81 -10.78 4.40 -6.42
C PRO A 81 -10.05 4.86 -7.69
N ASP A 82 -10.61 5.86 -8.37
CA ASP A 82 -10.01 6.54 -9.52
C ASP A 82 -9.63 7.95 -9.07
N SER A 83 -8.39 8.07 -8.61
CA SER A 83 -7.88 9.20 -7.84
C SER A 83 -7.81 10.47 -8.67
N ARG A 84 -7.51 10.37 -9.95
CA ARG A 84 -7.43 11.54 -10.84
C ARG A 84 -8.80 12.05 -11.28
N SER A 85 -9.79 11.16 -11.33
CA SER A 85 -11.19 11.49 -11.65
C SER A 85 -12.02 11.88 -10.43
N TRP A 86 -11.41 11.91 -9.23
CA TRP A 86 -12.07 12.18 -7.96
C TRP A 86 -13.34 11.35 -7.75
N LYS A 87 -13.26 10.05 -8.08
CA LYS A 87 -14.40 9.15 -7.97
C LYS A 87 -14.00 7.77 -7.45
N ILE A 88 -15.00 7.06 -6.97
CA ILE A 88 -14.95 5.61 -6.78
C ILE A 88 -15.82 4.98 -7.85
N ASN A 89 -15.30 3.97 -8.55
CA ASN A 89 -16.10 3.13 -9.43
C ASN A 89 -16.50 1.85 -8.67
N LYS A 90 -17.74 1.40 -8.88
CA LYS A 90 -18.23 0.10 -8.43
C LYS A 90 -18.48 -0.78 -9.65
N LEU A 91 -17.85 -1.94 -9.66
CA LEU A 91 -18.05 -2.97 -10.68
C LEU A 91 -18.59 -4.25 -10.01
N ASP A 92 -19.26 -5.11 -10.77
CA ASP A 92 -19.49 -6.48 -10.30
C ASP A 92 -18.19 -7.31 -10.36
N LEU A 93 -18.26 -8.54 -9.85
CA LEU A 93 -17.13 -9.47 -9.84
C LEU A 93 -16.66 -9.92 -11.23
N ASP A 94 -17.42 -9.64 -12.30
CA ASP A 94 -17.05 -9.92 -13.68
C ASP A 94 -16.58 -8.65 -14.43
N GLY A 95 -16.48 -7.52 -13.72
CA GLY A 95 -15.93 -6.27 -14.23
C GLY A 95 -16.95 -5.37 -14.92
N LYS A 96 -18.24 -5.69 -14.87
CA LYS A 96 -19.29 -4.83 -15.43
C LYS A 96 -19.52 -3.65 -14.50
N PHE A 97 -19.58 -2.45 -15.09
CA PHE A 97 -19.88 -1.24 -14.34
C PHE A 97 -21.27 -1.26 -13.70
N ILE A 98 -21.33 -0.93 -12.41
CA ILE A 98 -22.57 -0.80 -11.63
C ILE A 98 -22.91 0.68 -11.44
N SER A 99 -21.97 1.45 -10.86
CA SER A 99 -22.17 2.87 -10.52
C SER A 99 -20.84 3.54 -10.19
N ASP A 100 -20.84 4.87 -10.09
CA ASP A 100 -19.73 5.62 -9.51
C ASP A 100 -20.21 6.54 -8.37
N LYS A 101 -19.25 7.04 -7.60
CA LYS A 101 -19.46 8.07 -6.59
C LYS A 101 -18.39 9.13 -6.76
N LYS A 102 -18.80 10.35 -7.10
CA LYS A 102 -17.90 11.50 -7.29
C LYS A 102 -17.70 12.27 -5.99
N TYR A 103 -16.52 12.87 -5.86
CA TYR A 103 -16.12 13.73 -4.76
C TYR A 103 -15.81 15.11 -5.32
N THR A 104 -16.20 16.14 -4.59
CA THR A 104 -15.94 17.55 -4.97
C THR A 104 -14.64 18.08 -4.40
N ASP A 105 -14.08 17.39 -3.41
CA ASP A 105 -12.81 17.72 -2.78
C ASP A 105 -11.82 16.58 -3.04
N TYR A 106 -10.80 16.87 -3.84
CA TYR A 106 -9.79 15.89 -4.23
C TYR A 106 -8.96 15.38 -3.04
N GLN A 107 -8.76 16.22 -2.01
CA GLN A 107 -8.01 15.84 -0.80
C GLN A 107 -8.80 14.85 0.06
N LYS A 108 -10.14 14.86 -0.07
CA LYS A 108 -11.05 13.94 0.62
C LYS A 108 -11.54 12.81 -0.28
N THR A 109 -10.93 12.62 -1.44
CA THR A 109 -11.23 11.50 -2.33
C THR A 109 -10.44 10.27 -1.86
N PRO A 110 -11.06 9.10 -1.69
CA PRO A 110 -10.31 7.88 -1.43
C PRO A 110 -9.30 7.59 -2.55
N PHE A 111 -8.12 7.12 -2.18
CA PHE A 111 -7.01 6.78 -3.07
C PHE A 111 -6.63 5.31 -2.84
N ASP A 112 -5.69 5.02 -1.95
CA ASP A 112 -5.36 3.63 -1.57
C ASP A 112 -6.19 3.27 -0.34
N ILE A 113 -7.19 2.39 -0.52
CA ILE A 113 -8.13 2.03 0.56
C ILE A 113 -7.85 0.66 1.16
N ILE A 114 -7.96 0.57 2.49
CA ILE A 114 -7.94 -0.68 3.24
C ILE A 114 -9.19 -0.79 4.12
N LYS A 115 -9.68 -2.01 4.33
CA LYS A 115 -10.83 -2.29 5.21
C LYS A 115 -10.49 -1.93 6.66
N TYR A 116 -11.42 -1.27 7.35
CA TYR A 116 -11.27 -0.85 8.73
C TYR A 116 -12.60 -0.94 9.51
N GLY A 117 -12.80 -2.05 10.23
CA GLY A 117 -14.11 -2.39 10.79
C GLY A 117 -15.15 -2.42 9.68
N THR A 118 -16.25 -1.68 9.85
CA THR A 118 -17.28 -1.55 8.80
C THR A 118 -16.93 -0.50 7.73
N GLY A 119 -15.93 0.34 7.97
CA GLY A 119 -15.50 1.44 7.12
C GLY A 119 -14.17 1.16 6.42
N TYR A 120 -13.48 2.25 6.07
CA TYR A 120 -12.22 2.21 5.34
C TYR A 120 -11.25 3.25 5.85
N VAL A 121 -9.96 2.97 5.70
CA VAL A 121 -8.90 3.96 5.81
C VAL A 121 -8.33 4.17 4.42
N SER A 122 -8.12 5.43 4.04
CA SER A 122 -7.47 5.79 2.79
C SER A 122 -6.18 6.53 3.07
N LYS A 123 -5.14 6.25 2.28
CA LYS A 123 -3.96 7.10 2.21
C LYS A 123 -3.95 7.88 0.90
N PHE A 124 -3.98 9.20 1.00
CA PHE A 124 -3.81 10.14 -0.10
C PHE A 124 -2.39 10.69 -0.09
N PHE A 125 -1.79 10.81 -1.28
CA PHE A 125 -0.59 11.60 -1.51
C PHE A 125 -0.88 12.56 -2.67
N GLY A 126 -0.35 13.78 -2.61
CA GLY A 126 -0.51 14.72 -3.71
C GLY A 126 0.28 16.00 -3.51
N MET A 127 0.04 16.96 -4.40
CA MET A 127 0.59 18.30 -4.31
C MET A 127 -0.53 19.33 -4.26
N SER A 128 -0.25 20.47 -3.63
CA SER A 128 -1.09 21.67 -3.73
C SER A 128 -0.22 22.89 -3.99
N SER A 129 -0.85 23.97 -4.45
CA SER A 129 -0.23 25.29 -4.50
C SER A 129 -1.07 26.29 -3.73
N ASP A 130 -0.44 27.27 -3.08
CA ASP A 130 -1.15 28.44 -2.58
C ASP A 130 -1.35 29.52 -3.66
N GLU A 131 -1.95 30.64 -3.28
CA GLU A 131 -2.26 31.77 -4.16
C GLU A 131 -1.01 32.43 -4.76
N THR A 132 0.17 32.25 -4.14
CA THR A 132 1.45 32.76 -4.65
C THR A 132 2.11 31.81 -5.65
N GLY A 133 1.54 30.62 -5.84
CA GLY A 133 2.09 29.55 -6.65
C GLY A 133 3.09 28.67 -5.89
N GLN A 134 3.31 28.92 -4.59
CA GLN A 134 4.18 28.11 -3.76
C GLN A 134 3.58 26.71 -3.60
N ARG A 135 4.39 25.69 -3.92
CA ARG A 135 3.97 24.29 -3.92
C ARG A 135 4.17 23.65 -2.54
N PHE A 136 3.30 22.69 -2.24
CA PHE A 136 3.36 21.86 -1.03
C PHE A 136 3.13 20.40 -1.37
N SER A 137 3.90 19.52 -0.74
CA SER A 137 3.66 18.08 -0.69
C SER A 137 2.61 17.78 0.38
N LEU A 138 1.65 16.90 0.07
CA LEU A 138 0.56 16.51 0.95
C LEU A 138 0.54 15.01 1.16
N GLU A 139 0.34 14.59 2.41
CA GLU A 139 -0.06 13.22 2.74
C GLU A 139 -1.19 13.25 3.77
N PHE A 140 -2.25 12.50 3.51
CA PHE A 140 -3.37 12.35 4.44
C PHE A 140 -3.65 10.86 4.67
N VAL A 141 -3.91 10.49 5.92
CA VAL A 141 -4.52 9.20 6.26
C VAL A 141 -5.88 9.50 6.87
N SER A 142 -6.94 9.14 6.16
CA SER A 142 -8.30 9.56 6.48
C SER A 142 -9.23 8.37 6.67
N TYR A 143 -10.17 8.50 7.59
CA TYR A 143 -11.22 7.54 7.85
C TYR A 143 -12.44 7.84 6.97
N PHE A 144 -13.00 6.78 6.41
CA PHE A 144 -14.22 6.77 5.60
C PHE A 144 -15.23 5.77 6.17
N ASP A 145 -16.50 6.12 6.12
CA ASP A 145 -17.58 5.22 6.56
C ASP A 145 -17.79 4.04 5.59
N SER A 146 -18.75 3.16 5.90
CA SER A 146 -19.07 1.98 5.07
C SER A 146 -19.56 2.32 3.66
N ASN A 147 -19.99 3.56 3.43
CA ASN A 147 -20.46 4.10 2.16
C ASN A 147 -19.39 4.97 1.47
N LEU A 148 -18.14 4.92 1.98
CA LEU A 148 -17.01 5.73 1.53
C LEU A 148 -17.27 7.23 1.65
N ASN A 149 -18.08 7.67 2.60
CA ASN A 149 -18.14 9.10 2.93
C ASN A 149 -16.94 9.45 3.80
N TYR A 150 -16.26 10.55 3.48
CA TYR A 150 -15.20 11.09 4.32
C TYR A 150 -15.74 11.39 5.72
N VAL A 151 -15.01 10.97 6.75
CA VAL A 151 -15.35 11.24 8.16
C VAL A 151 -14.37 12.23 8.77
N LYS A 152 -13.08 11.91 8.76
CA LYS A 152 -12.02 12.78 9.30
C LYS A 152 -10.62 12.31 8.88
N ASP A 153 -9.66 13.18 9.03
CA ASP A 153 -8.24 12.83 8.98
C ASP A 153 -7.75 12.29 10.33
N VAL A 154 -6.93 11.26 10.26
CA VAL A 154 -6.22 10.65 11.40
C VAL A 154 -4.76 11.11 11.43
N TYR A 155 -4.22 11.44 10.25
CA TYR A 155 -2.91 12.04 10.05
C TYR A 155 -2.95 13.00 8.88
N ASN A 156 -2.30 14.15 9.07
CA ASN A 156 -2.16 15.19 8.07
C ASN A 156 -0.70 15.65 8.01
N PHE A 157 -0.17 15.69 6.80
CA PHE A 157 1.15 16.18 6.50
C PHE A 157 1.05 17.18 5.35
N LYS A 158 1.66 18.34 5.55
CA LYS A 158 1.80 19.38 4.55
C LYS A 158 3.17 20.01 4.73
N GLU A 159 4.01 19.88 3.71
CA GLU A 159 5.36 20.43 3.72
C GLU A 159 5.60 21.28 2.48
N LEU A 160 6.39 22.34 2.67
CA LEU A 160 6.82 23.20 1.59
C LEU A 160 7.65 22.40 0.58
N TYR A 161 7.25 22.41 -0.69
CA TYR A 161 8.08 21.84 -1.74
C TYR A 161 9.19 22.82 -2.10
N VAL A 162 10.44 22.40 -1.91
CA VAL A 162 11.63 23.19 -2.23
C VAL A 162 12.37 22.52 -3.38
N GLU A 163 12.54 23.26 -4.48
CA GLU A 163 13.19 22.73 -5.67
C GLU A 163 14.71 22.55 -5.47
N ASN A 164 15.27 21.50 -6.04
CA ASN A 164 16.72 21.21 -6.08
C ASN A 164 17.41 21.04 -4.71
N GLN A 165 16.64 20.83 -3.64
CA GLN A 165 17.18 20.47 -2.33
C GLN A 165 17.71 19.03 -2.31
N VAL A 166 18.55 18.71 -1.33
CA VAL A 166 18.90 17.32 -1.05
C VAL A 166 17.75 16.71 -0.25
N GLU A 167 17.14 15.66 -0.78
CA GLU A 167 15.98 15.01 -0.18
C GLU A 167 16.36 13.64 0.40
N ASP A 168 15.85 13.33 1.58
CA ASP A 168 15.78 11.94 2.04
C ASP A 168 14.40 11.40 1.63
N PRO A 169 14.27 10.63 0.53
CA PRO A 169 12.98 10.15 0.02
C PRO A 169 12.25 9.21 0.99
N SER A 170 12.86 8.86 2.12
CA SER A 170 12.27 8.02 3.17
C SER A 170 12.01 8.77 4.47
N ALA A 171 12.36 10.05 4.57
CA ALA A 171 12.17 10.83 5.79
C ALA A 171 10.70 11.13 6.07
N ASP A 172 9.94 11.45 5.03
CA ASP A 172 8.59 11.99 5.18
C ASP A 172 7.50 10.94 4.98
N GLY A 173 6.33 11.26 5.51
CA GLY A 173 5.12 10.45 5.38
C GLY A 173 4.96 9.37 6.45
N SER A 174 4.03 8.46 6.17
CA SER A 174 3.60 7.43 7.10
C SER A 174 3.40 6.07 6.46
N VAL A 175 3.43 5.04 7.29
CA VAL A 175 3.01 3.68 6.94
C VAL A 175 1.89 3.27 7.88
N HIS A 176 0.88 2.59 7.34
CA HIS A 176 -0.31 2.24 8.10
C HIS A 176 -0.88 0.90 7.67
N THR A 177 -1.67 0.31 8.55
CA THR A 177 -2.49 -0.86 8.29
C THR A 177 -3.67 -0.86 9.26
N ALA A 178 -4.69 -1.67 9.00
CA ALA A 178 -5.89 -1.71 9.80
C ALA A 178 -6.41 -3.14 9.92
N ASN A 179 -7.22 -3.39 10.95
CA ASN A 179 -8.05 -4.59 11.07
C ASN A 179 -9.44 -4.20 11.59
N ASP A 180 -10.25 -5.17 11.97
CA ASP A 180 -11.64 -4.92 12.43
C ASP A 180 -11.74 -4.17 13.76
N LYS A 181 -10.62 -3.85 14.41
CA LYS A 181 -10.57 -3.21 15.74
C LYS A 181 -9.72 -1.96 15.79
N ASN A 182 -8.58 -1.96 15.11
CA ASN A 182 -7.53 -0.96 15.27
C ASN A 182 -6.95 -0.52 13.92
N LEU A 183 -6.66 0.78 13.83
CA LEU A 183 -5.77 1.36 12.83
C LEU A 183 -4.39 1.54 13.48
N TYR A 184 -3.36 1.03 12.83
CA TYR A 184 -1.97 1.16 13.22
C TYR A 184 -1.29 2.12 12.25
N LEU A 185 -0.65 3.15 12.79
CA LEU A 185 0.00 4.20 12.01
C LEU A 185 1.38 4.47 12.59
N SER A 186 2.41 4.40 11.75
CA SER A 186 3.77 4.83 12.07
C SER A 186 4.15 5.99 11.16
N ILE A 187 4.64 7.07 11.76
CA ILE A 187 5.30 8.14 11.01
C ILE A 187 6.73 7.67 10.74
N ASN A 188 7.26 7.94 9.54
CA ASN A 188 8.63 7.59 9.20
C ASN A 188 9.60 8.24 10.21
N SER A 189 10.55 7.45 10.71
CA SER A 189 11.51 7.92 11.70
C SER A 189 12.82 7.14 11.60
N LYS A 190 13.94 7.82 11.86
CA LYS A 190 15.29 7.25 11.94
C LYS A 190 15.72 6.94 13.37
N THR A 191 14.90 7.31 14.35
CA THR A 191 15.26 7.30 15.78
C THR A 191 14.24 6.57 16.63
N ASP A 192 12.98 6.54 16.19
CA ASP A 192 11.87 6.05 16.98
C ASP A 192 11.19 4.87 16.31
N TYR A 193 11.20 3.72 16.98
CA TYR A 193 10.27 2.64 16.68
C TYR A 193 8.97 2.92 17.44
N LYS A 194 8.00 3.49 16.75
CA LYS A 194 6.77 4.00 17.35
C LYS A 194 5.58 3.77 16.43
N ILE A 195 4.55 3.11 16.94
CA ILE A 195 3.30 2.87 16.20
C ILE A 195 2.15 3.41 17.04
N ASP A 196 1.45 4.41 16.52
CA ASP A 196 0.23 4.93 17.13
C ASP A 196 -0.94 4.01 16.78
N VAL A 197 -1.76 3.68 17.77
CA VAL A 197 -2.90 2.77 17.61
C VAL A 197 -4.20 3.51 17.91
N TYR A 198 -5.13 3.47 16.95
CA TYR A 198 -6.40 4.16 16.97
C TYR A 198 -7.56 3.16 17.02
N ASP A 199 -8.63 3.51 17.72
CA ASP A 199 -9.89 2.74 17.71
C ASP A 199 -10.76 3.06 16.49
N LEU A 200 -11.86 2.31 16.30
CA LEU A 200 -12.79 2.48 15.17
C LEU A 200 -13.41 3.87 15.04
N ASN A 201 -13.39 4.68 16.10
CA ASN A 201 -13.82 6.08 16.06
C ASN A 201 -12.68 7.03 15.65
N GLY A 202 -11.52 6.49 15.29
CA GLY A 202 -10.29 7.20 14.97
C GLY A 202 -9.70 7.94 16.16
N VAL A 203 -9.93 7.47 17.39
CA VAL A 203 -9.33 8.05 18.60
C VAL A 203 -8.06 7.27 18.93
N LYS A 204 -6.93 7.99 19.07
CA LYS A 204 -5.65 7.37 19.48
C LYS A 204 -5.80 6.83 20.90
N LYS A 205 -5.64 5.52 21.08
CA LYS A 205 -5.76 4.86 22.38
C LYS A 205 -4.41 4.64 23.05
N ARG A 206 -3.39 4.31 22.27
CA ARG A 206 -2.10 3.83 22.78
C ARG A 206 -1.01 3.90 21.74
N ILE A 207 0.22 3.61 22.17
CA ILE A 207 1.43 3.67 21.36
C ILE A 207 2.24 2.39 21.62
N ILE A 208 2.57 1.65 20.57
CA ILE A 208 3.51 0.53 20.63
C ILE A 208 4.92 1.08 20.46
N ARG A 209 5.84 0.68 21.34
CA ARG A 209 7.26 1.04 21.28
C ARG A 209 8.13 -0.20 21.45
N LYS A 210 9.29 -0.16 20.82
CA LYS A 210 10.37 -1.14 21.00
C LYS A 210 11.70 -0.40 21.05
N ASN A 211 12.67 -0.92 21.79
CA ASN A 211 14.02 -0.37 21.74
C ASN A 211 14.57 -0.49 20.32
N PHE A 212 15.10 0.63 19.81
CA PHE A 212 15.62 0.72 18.47
C PHE A 212 16.97 1.42 18.49
N ALA A 213 17.96 0.79 17.89
CA ALA A 213 19.26 1.39 17.64
C ALA A 213 19.25 1.94 16.22
N ARG A 214 19.50 3.23 16.07
CA ARG A 214 19.62 3.90 14.76
C ARG A 214 20.67 3.18 13.91
N ILE A 215 20.29 2.86 12.67
CA ILE A 215 21.13 2.10 11.73
C ILE A 215 21.56 3.01 10.59
N LYS A 216 22.88 3.18 10.42
CA LYS A 216 23.45 3.94 9.31
C LYS A 216 23.29 3.13 8.02
N ASN A 217 22.94 3.82 6.94
CA ASN A 217 22.92 3.21 5.62
C ASN A 217 24.36 2.91 5.15
N SER A 218 24.55 1.91 4.31
CA SER A 218 25.89 1.59 3.79
C SER A 218 26.35 2.67 2.81
N GLU A 219 27.65 2.92 2.74
CA GLU A 219 28.20 3.89 1.78
C GLU A 219 27.87 3.51 0.33
N LYS A 220 27.83 2.21 0.05
CA LYS A 220 27.40 1.67 -1.23
C LYS A 220 25.96 2.05 -1.55
N ALA A 221 25.01 1.82 -0.63
CA ALA A 221 23.60 2.12 -0.84
C ALA A 221 23.34 3.63 -1.00
N ILE A 222 24.04 4.48 -0.23
CA ILE A 222 23.97 5.94 -0.38
C ILE A 222 24.45 6.35 -1.78
N LYS A 223 25.58 5.80 -2.24
CA LYS A 223 26.12 6.12 -3.57
C LYS A 223 25.21 5.63 -4.70
N GLU A 224 24.61 4.45 -4.56
CA GLU A 224 23.65 3.92 -5.53
C GLU A 224 22.41 4.83 -5.65
N GLN A 225 21.90 5.32 -4.52
CA GLN A 225 20.80 6.30 -4.48
C GLN A 225 21.19 7.62 -5.16
N GLU A 226 22.36 8.18 -4.86
CA GLU A 226 22.86 9.43 -5.46
C GLU A 226 23.05 9.29 -6.99
N VAL A 227 23.60 8.17 -7.45
CA VAL A 227 23.76 7.88 -8.88
C VAL A 227 22.41 7.73 -9.57
N TYR A 228 21.44 7.07 -8.93
CA TYR A 228 20.10 6.92 -9.47
C TYR A 228 19.38 8.26 -9.58
N SER A 229 19.35 9.07 -8.51
CA SER A 229 18.63 10.35 -8.49
C SER A 229 19.22 11.35 -9.48
N ALA A 230 20.55 11.36 -9.65
CA ALA A 230 21.23 12.24 -10.57
C ALA A 230 20.80 12.05 -12.04
N LYS A 231 20.39 10.83 -12.44
CA LYS A 231 19.86 10.56 -13.79
C LYS A 231 18.59 11.35 -14.11
N TYR A 232 17.86 11.75 -13.08
CA TYR A 232 16.61 12.50 -13.17
C TYR A 232 16.77 13.97 -12.71
N GLY A 233 18.00 14.44 -12.50
CA GLY A 233 18.27 15.79 -12.00
C GLY A 233 17.93 15.99 -10.52
N LEU A 234 17.72 14.90 -9.77
CA LEU A 234 17.37 14.91 -8.35
C LEU A 234 18.60 14.64 -7.47
N LYS A 235 18.54 15.09 -6.21
CA LYS A 235 19.62 14.87 -5.22
C LYS A 235 19.07 14.11 -4.03
N PHE A 236 19.18 12.78 -4.04
CA PHE A 236 18.73 11.96 -2.92
C PHE A 236 19.88 11.56 -2.01
N ARG A 237 19.64 11.61 -0.71
CA ARG A 237 20.59 11.14 0.31
C ARG A 237 19.89 10.69 1.59
N THR A 238 19.91 9.39 1.84
CA THR A 238 19.37 8.74 3.04
C THR A 238 20.49 8.17 3.91
N GLU A 239 20.93 8.94 4.91
CA GLU A 239 22.08 8.53 5.75
C GLU A 239 21.74 7.41 6.74
N PHE A 240 20.47 7.29 7.12
CA PHE A 240 20.01 6.32 8.11
C PHE A 240 18.74 5.62 7.65
N LEU A 241 18.60 4.36 8.03
CA LEU A 241 17.44 3.54 7.73
C LEU A 241 16.24 3.96 8.58
N ASN A 242 15.02 3.83 8.05
CA ASN A 242 13.80 3.99 8.85
C ASN A 242 13.71 2.88 9.89
N SER A 243 13.16 3.20 11.06
CA SER A 243 12.87 2.21 12.10
C SER A 243 11.85 1.19 11.65
N ILE A 244 10.81 1.65 10.93
CA ILE A 244 9.70 0.84 10.41
C ILE A 244 9.54 1.14 8.92
N TYR A 245 9.34 0.10 8.12
CA TYR A 245 9.12 0.18 6.68
C TYR A 245 7.71 -0.20 6.26
N ARG A 246 7.11 -1.20 6.89
CA ARG A 246 5.79 -1.72 6.52
C ARG A 246 5.06 -2.25 7.75
N LEU A 247 3.75 -2.13 7.73
CA LEU A 247 2.84 -2.68 8.73
C LEU A 247 1.82 -3.56 8.04
N HIS A 248 1.51 -4.71 8.62
CA HIS A 248 0.43 -5.57 8.16
C HIS A 248 -0.33 -6.18 9.34
N THR A 249 -1.62 -6.39 9.17
CA THR A 249 -2.42 -7.21 10.07
C THR A 249 -2.70 -8.55 9.41
N ASP A 250 -2.70 -9.62 10.20
CA ASP A 250 -3.14 -10.91 9.74
C ASP A 250 -4.52 -11.29 10.25
N LYS A 251 -5.05 -12.42 9.76
CA LYS A 251 -6.38 -12.94 10.15
C LYS A 251 -6.52 -13.24 11.65
N TYR A 252 -5.40 -13.43 12.35
CA TYR A 252 -5.39 -13.70 13.79
C TYR A 252 -5.31 -12.41 14.62
N GLY A 253 -5.36 -11.24 13.97
CA GLY A 253 -5.26 -9.94 14.63
C GLY A 253 -3.83 -9.58 15.04
N ARG A 254 -2.81 -10.31 14.59
CA ARG A 254 -1.41 -9.99 14.87
C ARG A 254 -0.95 -8.85 13.97
N LEU A 255 -0.14 -7.95 14.53
CA LEU A 255 0.54 -6.90 13.79
C LEU A 255 1.95 -7.37 13.41
N TRP A 256 2.24 -7.33 12.11
CA TRP A 256 3.54 -7.62 11.51
C TRP A 256 4.22 -6.32 11.14
N VAL A 257 5.40 -6.08 11.71
CA VAL A 257 6.14 -4.84 11.52
C VAL A 257 7.48 -5.13 10.84
N SER A 258 7.59 -4.75 9.57
CA SER A 258 8.88 -4.73 8.88
C SER A 258 9.69 -3.57 9.43
N SER A 259 10.88 -3.86 9.95
CA SER A 259 11.76 -2.88 10.58
C SER A 259 13.19 -3.04 10.08
N SER A 260 13.97 -1.96 10.16
CA SER A 260 15.38 -2.04 9.78
C SER A 260 16.14 -3.03 10.66
N ASN A 261 17.08 -3.73 10.03
CA ASN A 261 17.99 -4.66 10.68
C ASN A 261 19.43 -4.36 10.25
N LYS A 262 20.40 -4.76 11.08
CA LYS A 262 21.82 -4.56 10.81
C LYS A 262 22.37 -5.53 9.75
N GLU A 263 21.71 -6.67 9.55
CA GLU A 263 22.20 -7.73 8.68
C GLU A 263 21.84 -7.47 7.21
N GLU A 264 22.85 -7.55 6.35
CA GLU A 264 22.74 -7.53 4.88
C GLU A 264 22.18 -8.85 4.30
N GLU A 265 21.47 -9.65 5.10
CA GLU A 265 20.90 -10.91 4.61
C GLU A 265 19.77 -10.64 3.61
N LYS A 266 19.63 -11.49 2.61
CA LYS A 266 18.67 -11.36 1.49
C LYS A 266 17.19 -11.35 1.91
N GLY A 267 16.87 -11.68 3.17
CA GLY A 267 15.50 -11.80 3.66
C GLY A 267 14.94 -10.54 4.33
N SER A 268 13.67 -10.64 4.76
CA SER A 268 12.95 -9.57 5.46
C SER A 268 12.60 -10.00 6.90
N TYR A 269 12.85 -9.09 7.84
CA TYR A 269 12.58 -9.31 9.27
C TYR A 269 11.28 -8.62 9.69
N TYR A 270 10.44 -9.35 10.43
CA TYR A 270 9.16 -8.87 10.95
C TYR A 270 9.09 -9.03 12.46
N ASP A 271 8.84 -7.94 13.17
CA ASP A 271 8.45 -8.00 14.57
C ASP A 271 6.95 -8.26 14.66
N ILE A 272 6.57 -9.28 15.44
CA ILE A 272 5.19 -9.73 15.56
C ILE A 272 4.63 -9.29 16.90
N PHE A 273 3.48 -8.64 16.87
CA PHE A 273 2.74 -8.24 18.07
C PHE A 273 1.35 -8.86 18.07
N LEU A 274 0.83 -9.20 19.25
CA LEU A 274 -0.58 -9.53 19.46
C LEU A 274 -1.07 -8.76 20.68
N ASP A 275 -2.20 -8.07 20.54
CA ASP A 275 -2.70 -7.15 21.57
C ASP A 275 -1.59 -6.21 22.09
N ASP A 276 -0.77 -5.73 21.14
CA ASP A 276 0.35 -4.80 21.34
C ASP A 276 1.54 -5.36 22.14
N ILE A 277 1.48 -6.64 22.50
CA ILE A 277 2.58 -7.35 23.16
C ILE A 277 3.50 -7.92 22.09
N TYR A 278 4.79 -7.59 22.16
CA TYR A 278 5.81 -8.19 21.30
C TYR A 278 5.91 -9.69 21.59
N LEU A 279 5.70 -10.51 20.56
CA LEU A 279 5.78 -11.96 20.66
C LEU A 279 7.18 -12.45 20.29
N LYS A 280 7.61 -12.12 19.08
CA LYS A 280 8.88 -12.58 18.50
C LYS A 280 9.24 -11.79 17.26
N ARG A 281 10.49 -11.95 16.82
CA ARG A 281 10.94 -11.56 15.48
C ARG A 281 10.95 -12.79 14.59
N MET A 282 10.41 -12.65 13.39
CA MET A 282 10.43 -13.67 12.35
C MET A 282 11.32 -13.22 11.19
N TYR A 283 12.08 -14.17 10.66
CA TYR A 283 12.78 -14.04 9.39
C TYR A 283 11.93 -14.69 8.30
N LEU A 284 11.68 -13.96 7.23
CA LEU A 284 11.14 -14.51 6.00
C LEU A 284 12.24 -14.45 4.96
N ASP A 285 12.62 -15.62 4.42
CA ASP A 285 13.52 -15.74 3.28
C ASP A 285 12.80 -15.36 1.98
N ILE A 286 12.36 -14.11 1.96
CA ILE A 286 11.77 -13.42 0.82
C ILE A 286 12.68 -12.23 0.54
N ASP A 287 13.05 -12.06 -0.72
CA ASP A 287 13.93 -10.96 -1.13
C ASP A 287 13.38 -9.62 -0.60
N LYS A 288 14.24 -8.68 -0.19
CA LYS A 288 13.87 -7.44 0.51
C LYS A 288 12.85 -6.58 -0.24
N GLU A 289 12.76 -6.76 -1.55
CA GLU A 289 11.80 -6.09 -2.41
C GLU A 289 10.36 -6.66 -2.24
N TYR A 290 10.21 -7.83 -1.63
CA TYR A 290 9.00 -8.64 -1.54
C TYR A 290 8.39 -8.38 -0.17
N GLY A 291 7.31 -7.61 -0.14
CA GLY A 291 6.46 -7.50 1.04
C GLY A 291 5.36 -8.57 0.98
N PRO A 292 5.17 -9.41 2.01
CA PRO A 292 4.01 -10.25 2.10
C PRO A 292 2.78 -9.35 2.29
N ILE A 293 1.79 -9.54 1.43
CA ILE A 293 0.51 -8.85 1.49
C ILE A 293 -0.49 -9.83 2.09
N TYR A 294 -1.00 -9.51 3.27
CA TYR A 294 -1.94 -10.35 4.00
C TYR A 294 -3.36 -9.93 3.65
N ILE A 295 -4.15 -10.86 3.12
CA ILE A 295 -5.51 -10.59 2.66
C ILE A 295 -6.39 -11.75 3.10
N GLY A 296 -7.16 -11.53 4.17
CA GLY A 296 -7.99 -12.57 4.78
C GLY A 296 -7.15 -13.82 5.11
N GLU A 297 -7.53 -14.95 4.51
CA GLU A 297 -6.89 -16.26 4.69
C GLU A 297 -5.61 -16.46 3.85
N LYS A 298 -5.29 -15.51 2.96
CA LYS A 298 -4.20 -15.62 1.98
C LYS A 298 -3.05 -14.67 2.31
N ILE A 299 -1.86 -15.04 1.84
CA ILE A 299 -0.66 -14.21 1.85
C ILE A 299 -0.09 -14.22 0.44
N ILE A 300 0.05 -13.05 -0.18
CA ILE A 300 0.68 -12.88 -1.49
C ILE A 300 2.11 -12.39 -1.28
N CYS A 301 3.08 -13.11 -1.84
CA CYS A 301 4.48 -12.69 -1.88
C CYS A 301 4.87 -12.36 -3.32
N MET A 302 5.29 -11.13 -3.57
CA MET A 302 5.57 -10.65 -4.93
C MET A 302 7.05 -10.53 -5.28
N ASN A 303 7.37 -11.34 -6.27
CA ASN A 303 8.37 -11.32 -7.32
C ASN A 303 8.91 -10.11 -8.09
N TRP A 304 9.52 -9.05 -7.56
CA TRP A 304 9.88 -7.93 -8.46
C TRP A 304 10.96 -8.20 -9.53
N LYS A 305 11.76 -9.26 -9.39
CA LYS A 305 12.86 -9.56 -10.33
C LYS A 305 12.42 -10.39 -11.52
N ASP A 306 11.63 -11.43 -11.27
CA ASP A 306 11.08 -12.30 -12.30
C ASP A 306 9.61 -12.04 -12.59
N ASN A 307 9.00 -11.04 -11.92
CA ASN A 307 7.60 -10.69 -12.04
C ASN A 307 6.73 -11.94 -11.84
N SER A 308 6.76 -12.51 -10.64
CA SER A 308 5.90 -13.63 -10.26
C SER A 308 5.27 -13.49 -8.88
N LEU A 309 4.17 -14.19 -8.64
CA LEU A 309 3.44 -14.17 -7.38
C LEU A 309 3.42 -15.57 -6.80
N LYS A 310 3.76 -15.69 -5.52
CA LYS A 310 3.48 -16.88 -4.73
C LYS A 310 2.34 -16.59 -3.78
N ILE A 311 1.39 -17.51 -3.71
CA ILE A 311 0.23 -17.41 -2.83
C ILE A 311 0.31 -18.49 -1.78
N TYR A 312 0.15 -18.08 -0.53
CA TYR A 312 0.15 -18.95 0.63
C TYR A 312 -1.18 -18.86 1.36
N GLU A 313 -1.54 -19.95 2.05
CA GLU A 313 -2.50 -19.95 3.16
C GLU A 313 -1.74 -20.07 4.49
N TYR A 314 -2.31 -19.56 5.57
CA TYR A 314 -1.73 -19.68 6.91
C TYR A 314 -1.49 -21.13 7.33
#